data_AF-A0A8K0W303-F1
#
_entry.id   AF-A0A8K0W303-F1
#
_cell.length_a   1.000
_cell.length_b   1.000
_cell.length_c   1.000
_cell.angle_alpha   90.00
_cell.angle_beta   90.00
_cell.angle_gamma   90.00
#
_symmetry.space_group_name_H-M   'P 1'
#
loop_
_entity.id
_entity.type
_entity.pdbx_description
1 polymer ?
#
loop_
_entity_poly.entity_id
_entity_poly.type
_entity_poly.pdbx_seq_one_letter_code
_entity_poly.pdbx_strand_id
1 'polypeptide(L)'
;MSIARLPKELRLHIWSLAYFAEPPRLVALRTKPHNQDHDEQTFCPRYSPSPAPVVVNVCHEARTEASYQARKAGHIVCLQHGPSHRSTLENLQSIEDFYFRFETDILYLPLEGAHVQHFDDSPEVGLLHHFGIADCDASRLRNIAIGKVIWSGYYDGSFSNTIRMFPKISRLIMMVPDEVMERDPSKPVFVRAARRLVTLYKFDMRHGSGDPNDIMSLDVEFARLVAGALAIVPKETWAGWSDLGCEWVSADGPAQFNESMSWN
;
A
#
# COMPACT_ATOMS: atom_id res chain seq x y z
N MET A 1 9.19 -13.97 34.83
CA MET A 1 7.95 -14.05 35.63
C MET A 1 6.78 -14.34 34.69
N SER A 2 5.81 -15.17 35.08
CA SER A 2 4.65 -15.47 34.23
C SER A 2 3.64 -14.31 34.29
N ILE A 3 3.20 -13.83 33.12
CA ILE A 3 2.20 -12.76 33.00
C ILE A 3 0.91 -13.10 33.75
N ALA A 4 0.55 -14.39 33.83
CA ALA A 4 -0.65 -14.88 34.48
C ALA A 4 -0.70 -14.64 36.00
N ARG A 5 0.43 -14.30 36.64
CA ARG A 5 0.49 -13.99 38.08
C ARG A 5 0.20 -12.53 38.40
N LEU A 6 0.08 -11.68 37.39
CA LEU A 6 -0.23 -10.26 37.58
C LEU A 6 -1.74 -10.05 37.78
N PRO A 7 -2.13 -9.02 38.58
CA PRO A 7 -3.50 -8.52 38.62
C PRO A 7 -4.08 -8.32 37.22
N LYS A 8 -5.38 -8.57 37.06
CA LYS A 8 -6.07 -8.54 35.76
C LYS A 8 -5.88 -7.19 35.08
N GLU A 9 -5.98 -6.11 35.83
CA GLU A 9 -5.86 -4.73 35.36
C GLU A 9 -4.49 -4.47 34.73
N LEU A 10 -3.42 -4.98 35.36
CA LEU A 10 -2.07 -4.87 34.81
C LEU A 10 -1.89 -5.71 33.55
N ARG A 11 -2.48 -6.92 33.50
CA ARG A 11 -2.43 -7.76 32.30
C ARG A 11 -3.13 -7.11 31.10
N LEU A 12 -4.32 -6.56 31.32
CA LEU A 12 -5.05 -5.83 30.27
C LEU A 12 -4.28 -4.59 29.81
N HIS A 13 -3.67 -3.84 30.74
CA HIS A 13 -2.84 -2.70 30.38
C HIS A 13 -1.63 -3.11 29.55
N ILE A 14 -0.95 -4.21 29.90
CA ILE A 14 0.15 -4.78 29.11
C ILE A 14 -0.32 -5.14 27.70
N TRP A 15 -1.49 -5.79 27.56
CA TRP A 15 -2.00 -6.17 26.23
C TRP A 15 -2.43 -4.97 25.39
N SER A 16 -3.03 -3.95 26.01
CA SER A 16 -3.35 -2.69 25.36
C SER A 16 -2.08 -2.02 24.82
N LEU A 17 -1.04 -1.89 25.67
CA LEU A 17 0.25 -1.36 25.26
C LEU A 17 0.90 -2.20 24.15
N ALA A 18 0.86 -3.53 24.27
CA ALA A 18 1.42 -4.43 23.28
C ALA A 18 0.76 -4.25 21.90
N TYR A 19 -0.56 -4.10 21.86
CA TYR A 19 -1.30 -3.87 20.62
C TYR A 19 -0.89 -2.56 19.92
N PHE A 20 -0.83 -1.44 20.66
CA PHE A 20 -0.44 -0.15 20.08
C PHE A 20 1.05 -0.04 19.78
N ALA A 21 1.90 -0.82 20.48
CA ALA A 21 3.33 -0.88 20.25
C ALA A 21 3.73 -1.88 19.14
N GLU A 22 2.79 -2.62 18.54
CA GLU A 22 3.11 -3.49 17.40
C GLU A 22 3.72 -2.66 16.26
N PRO A 23 4.77 -3.16 15.59
CA PRO A 23 5.40 -2.44 14.49
C PRO A 23 4.40 -2.20 13.34
N PRO A 24 4.58 -1.16 12.53
CA PRO A 24 3.81 -0.93 11.31
C PRO A 24 3.70 -2.20 10.47
N ARG A 25 2.50 -2.50 9.98
CA ARG A 25 2.25 -3.69 9.16
C ARG A 25 1.94 -3.28 7.74
N LEU A 26 2.32 -4.15 6.82
CA LEU A 26 1.88 -4.03 5.44
C LEU A 26 0.67 -4.96 5.25
N VAL A 27 -0.46 -4.38 4.84
CA VAL A 27 -1.75 -5.05 4.77
C VAL A 27 -2.19 -5.10 3.31
N ALA A 28 -2.31 -6.30 2.77
CA ALA A 28 -2.89 -6.51 1.45
C ALA A 28 -4.41 -6.72 1.56
N LEU A 29 -5.15 -6.18 0.58
CA LEU A 29 -6.58 -6.42 0.40
C LEU A 29 -6.86 -6.87 -1.03
N ARG A 30 -7.47 -8.04 -1.19
CA ARG A 30 -7.87 -8.57 -2.49
C ARG A 30 -9.35 -8.34 -2.71
N THR A 31 -9.73 -7.82 -3.88
CA THR A 31 -11.14 -7.79 -4.28
C THR A 31 -11.63 -9.20 -4.60
N LYS A 32 -12.92 -9.45 -4.38
CA LYS A 32 -13.58 -10.60 -5.01
C LYS A 32 -13.63 -10.37 -6.53
N PRO A 33 -13.46 -11.40 -7.37
CA PRO A 33 -13.62 -11.25 -8.81
C PRO A 33 -15.04 -10.79 -9.14
N HIS A 34 -15.18 -9.87 -10.11
CA HIS A 34 -16.47 -9.56 -10.70
C HIS A 34 -17.00 -10.82 -11.39
N ASN A 35 -18.24 -11.21 -11.09
CA ASN A 35 -18.95 -12.23 -11.85
C ASN A 35 -19.75 -11.55 -12.98
N GLN A 36 -20.46 -12.33 -13.78
CA GLN A 36 -21.26 -11.81 -14.90
C GLN A 36 -22.39 -10.86 -14.45
N ASP A 37 -22.72 -10.84 -13.16
CA ASP A 37 -23.77 -10.01 -12.56
C ASP A 37 -23.22 -8.70 -11.96
N HIS A 38 -21.90 -8.50 -11.94
CA HIS A 38 -21.26 -7.29 -11.37
C HIS A 38 -20.71 -6.40 -12.48
N ASP A 39 -21.38 -5.28 -12.74
CA ASP A 39 -20.89 -4.23 -13.64
C ASP A 39 -19.82 -3.34 -12.99
N GLU A 40 -19.28 -2.38 -13.75
CA GLU A 40 -18.27 -1.40 -13.29
C GLU A 40 -18.77 -0.48 -12.17
N GLN A 41 -20.08 -0.44 -11.90
CA GLN A 41 -20.71 0.34 -10.84
C GLN A 41 -20.84 -0.44 -9.52
N THR A 42 -20.63 -1.75 -9.57
CA THR A 42 -20.80 -2.66 -8.43
C THR A 42 -19.46 -2.88 -7.74
N PHE A 43 -19.30 -2.33 -6.53
CA PHE A 43 -18.10 -2.56 -5.75
C PHE A 43 -18.07 -4.01 -5.22
N CYS A 44 -17.13 -4.80 -5.76
CA CYS A 44 -16.81 -6.13 -5.26
C CYS A 44 -15.93 -5.99 -4.01
N PRO A 45 -16.42 -6.38 -2.83
CA PRO A 45 -15.72 -6.08 -1.61
C PRO A 45 -14.42 -6.84 -1.49
N ARG A 46 -13.58 -6.31 -0.60
CA ARG A 46 -12.24 -6.82 -0.38
C ARG A 46 -12.22 -7.77 0.80
N TYR A 47 -11.38 -8.79 0.73
CA TYR A 47 -10.94 -9.54 1.91
C TYR A 47 -9.45 -9.25 2.15
N SER A 48 -9.04 -9.28 3.41
CA SER A 48 -7.61 -9.19 3.75
C SER A 48 -7.03 -10.59 3.88
N PRO A 49 -6.16 -11.02 2.95
CA PRO A 49 -5.34 -12.21 3.19
C PRO A 49 -4.23 -11.95 4.22
N SER A 50 -4.02 -10.70 4.66
CA SER A 50 -3.04 -10.39 5.69
C SER A 50 -3.55 -10.82 7.07
N PRO A 51 -2.70 -11.43 7.92
CA PRO A 51 -3.12 -11.91 9.23
C PRO A 51 -3.58 -10.76 10.15
N ALA A 52 -4.33 -11.06 11.21
CA ALA A 52 -4.58 -10.09 12.27
C ALA A 52 -3.27 -9.67 13.00
N PRO A 53 -3.27 -8.57 13.78
CA PRO A 53 -2.14 -8.18 14.61
C PRO A 53 -1.65 -9.35 15.48
N VAL A 54 -0.35 -9.44 15.70
CA VAL A 54 0.27 -10.61 16.35
C VAL A 54 -0.36 -10.85 17.73
N VAL A 55 -0.62 -9.78 18.49
CA VAL A 55 -1.22 -9.83 19.84
C VAL A 55 -2.59 -10.50 19.84
N VAL A 56 -3.37 -10.39 18.75
CA VAL A 56 -4.69 -11.04 18.60
C VAL A 56 -4.58 -12.56 18.55
N ASN A 57 -3.41 -13.08 18.17
CA ASN A 57 -3.15 -14.50 17.96
C ASN A 57 -2.43 -15.17 19.15
N VAL A 58 -2.09 -14.44 20.22
CA VAL A 58 -1.29 -14.97 21.35
C VAL A 58 -2.12 -15.87 22.28
N CYS A 59 -3.19 -15.33 22.87
CA CYS A 59 -4.05 -16.07 23.80
C CYS A 59 -5.44 -15.44 23.85
N HIS A 60 -6.38 -16.08 24.56
CA HIS A 60 -7.77 -15.60 24.66
C HIS A 60 -7.89 -14.21 25.29
N GLU A 61 -7.14 -13.93 26.36
CA GLU A 61 -7.16 -12.63 27.02
C GLU A 61 -6.59 -11.53 26.13
N ALA A 62 -5.41 -11.76 25.56
CA ALA A 62 -4.76 -10.82 24.64
C ALA A 62 -5.67 -10.50 23.44
N ARG A 63 -6.32 -11.52 22.88
CA ARG A 63 -7.29 -11.36 21.79
C ARG A 63 -8.46 -10.47 22.18
N THR A 64 -9.06 -10.73 23.34
CA THR A 64 -10.23 -9.98 23.81
C THR A 64 -9.87 -8.51 24.01
N GLU A 65 -8.73 -8.24 24.64
CA GLU A 65 -8.25 -6.88 24.88
C GLU A 65 -7.86 -6.18 23.58
N ALA A 66 -7.09 -6.82 22.71
CA ALA A 66 -6.69 -6.24 21.42
C ALA A 66 -7.90 -5.93 20.53
N SER A 67 -8.90 -6.82 20.45
CA SER A 67 -10.15 -6.53 19.73
C SER A 67 -10.94 -5.38 20.34
N TYR A 68 -10.95 -5.25 21.67
CA TYR A 68 -11.58 -4.11 22.34
C TYR A 68 -10.89 -2.79 21.97
N GLN A 69 -9.55 -2.75 22.07
CA GLN A 69 -8.77 -1.57 21.71
C GLN A 69 -8.89 -1.22 20.23
N ALA A 70 -8.87 -2.23 19.35
CA ALA A 70 -9.04 -2.03 17.92
C ALA A 70 -10.39 -1.39 17.57
N ARG A 71 -11.50 -1.88 18.16
CA ARG A 71 -12.82 -1.26 17.97
C ARG A 71 -12.87 0.16 18.50
N LYS A 72 -12.34 0.38 19.71
CA LYS A 72 -12.31 1.70 20.34
C LYS A 72 -11.55 2.73 19.50
N ALA A 73 -10.48 2.29 18.83
CA ALA A 73 -9.65 3.14 17.99
C ALA A 73 -10.11 3.18 16.52
N GLY A 74 -11.18 2.48 16.13
CA GLY A 74 -11.62 2.42 14.73
C GLY A 74 -10.67 1.64 13.81
N HIS A 75 -9.82 0.77 14.35
CA HIS A 75 -8.87 -0.03 13.58
C HIS A 75 -9.47 -1.30 12.98
N ILE A 76 -10.79 -1.50 13.12
CA ILE A 76 -11.52 -2.60 12.49
C ILE A 76 -12.33 -2.02 11.35
N VAL A 77 -11.98 -2.41 10.13
CA VAL A 77 -12.62 -1.92 8.92
C VAL A 77 -13.64 -2.94 8.46
N CYS A 78 -14.88 -2.47 8.31
CA CYS A 78 -15.98 -3.25 7.73
C CYS A 78 -16.32 -2.68 6.36
N LEU A 79 -16.04 -3.44 5.30
CA LEU A 79 -16.38 -3.05 3.94
C LEU A 79 -17.74 -3.63 3.55
N GLN A 80 -18.58 -2.79 2.96
CA GLN A 80 -19.92 -3.15 2.55
C GLN A 80 -19.93 -3.59 1.07
N HIS A 81 -20.74 -4.60 0.77
CA HIS A 81 -21.11 -4.96 -0.60
C HIS A 81 -22.22 -4.07 -1.12
N GLY A 82 -22.08 -3.55 -2.34
CA GLY A 82 -23.15 -2.84 -3.02
C GLY A 82 -22.66 -1.76 -3.98
N PRO A 83 -23.59 -1.06 -4.66
CA PRO A 83 -23.27 0.08 -5.51
C PRO A 83 -22.64 1.21 -4.68
N SER A 84 -21.68 1.94 -5.27
CA SER A 84 -21.01 3.09 -4.63
C SER A 84 -21.99 4.23 -4.24
N HIS A 85 -23.20 4.21 -4.79
CA HIS A 85 -24.28 5.12 -4.46
C HIS A 85 -25.25 4.47 -3.49
N ARG A 86 -25.34 5.02 -2.27
CA ARG A 86 -26.31 4.74 -1.18
C ARG A 86 -27.43 3.79 -1.58
N SER A 87 -27.17 2.48 -1.53
CA SER A 87 -28.25 1.49 -1.54
C SER A 87 -28.92 1.52 -0.17
N THR A 88 -30.24 1.51 -0.19
CA THR A 88 -31.10 1.29 0.98
C THR A 88 -30.56 0.13 1.83
N LEU A 89 -30.56 0.32 3.15
CA LEU A 89 -30.00 -0.53 4.22
C LEU A 89 -30.40 -2.02 4.22
N GLU A 90 -31.25 -2.47 3.30
CA GLU A 90 -31.98 -3.74 3.41
C GLU A 90 -31.24 -4.95 2.82
N ASN A 91 -30.14 -4.77 2.07
CA ASN A 91 -29.37 -5.89 1.49
C ASN A 91 -27.83 -5.73 1.64
N LEU A 92 -27.37 -5.13 2.74
CA LEU A 92 -25.94 -4.99 3.02
C LEU A 92 -25.37 -6.33 3.52
N GLN A 93 -24.76 -7.12 2.64
CA GLN A 93 -23.91 -8.23 3.07
C GLN A 93 -22.60 -7.64 3.60
N SER A 94 -22.48 -7.60 4.93
CA SER A 94 -21.21 -7.33 5.62
C SER A 94 -20.21 -8.42 5.28
N ILE A 95 -18.96 -8.04 5.03
CA ILE A 95 -17.86 -8.99 4.85
C ILE A 95 -17.03 -9.06 6.11
N GLU A 96 -16.17 -10.07 6.13
CA GLU A 96 -15.16 -10.32 7.14
C GLU A 96 -14.37 -9.05 7.45
N ASP A 97 -14.52 -8.63 8.71
CA ASP A 97 -13.77 -7.54 9.31
C ASP A 97 -12.26 -7.77 9.17
N PHE A 98 -11.51 -6.70 8.89
CA PHE A 98 -10.05 -6.76 8.95
C PHE A 98 -9.47 -5.66 9.82
N TYR A 99 -8.28 -5.92 10.35
CA TYR A 99 -7.54 -4.99 11.17
C TYR A 99 -6.66 -4.09 10.31
N PHE A 100 -6.81 -2.78 10.47
CA PHE A 100 -5.99 -1.78 9.80
C PHE A 100 -5.83 -0.54 10.67
N ARG A 101 -4.59 -0.21 11.02
CA ARG A 101 -4.26 0.98 11.82
C ARG A 101 -3.90 2.12 10.89
N PHE A 102 -4.82 3.05 10.69
CA PHE A 102 -4.66 4.17 9.73
C PHE A 102 -3.43 5.04 9.97
N GLU A 103 -2.90 5.04 11.20
CA GLU A 103 -1.75 5.85 11.58
C GLU A 103 -0.42 5.22 11.18
N THR A 104 -0.37 3.90 11.00
CA THR A 104 0.89 3.15 10.90
C THR A 104 0.90 2.10 9.80
N ASP A 105 -0.21 1.41 9.56
CA ASP A 105 -0.26 0.34 8.58
C ASP A 105 -0.28 0.89 7.16
N ILE A 106 0.27 0.11 6.23
CA ILE A 106 0.38 0.46 4.82
C ILE A 106 -0.51 -0.47 4.01
N LEU A 107 -1.35 0.12 3.16
CA LEU A 107 -2.36 -0.61 2.43
C LEU A 107 -1.90 -0.96 1.02
N TYR A 108 -2.04 -2.22 0.63
CA TYR A 108 -1.79 -2.70 -0.73
C TYR A 108 -3.03 -3.33 -1.35
N LEU A 109 -3.34 -2.90 -2.57
CA LEU A 109 -4.45 -3.41 -3.36
C LEU A 109 -3.95 -4.08 -4.64
N PRO A 110 -3.74 -5.40 -4.65
CA PRO A 110 -3.56 -6.13 -5.89
C PRO A 110 -4.84 -6.07 -6.72
N LEU A 111 -4.84 -5.18 -7.71
CA LEU A 111 -5.85 -5.16 -8.76
C LEU A 111 -5.65 -6.36 -9.69
N GLU A 112 -6.65 -7.25 -9.73
CA GLU A 112 -6.70 -8.46 -10.54
C GLU A 112 -8.00 -8.48 -11.38
N GLY A 113 -7.90 -8.73 -12.69
CA GLY A 113 -9.06 -8.90 -13.59
C GLY A 113 -8.98 -8.12 -14.90
N ALA A 114 -9.75 -8.55 -15.91
CA ALA A 114 -9.77 -7.96 -17.26
C ALA A 114 -10.47 -6.58 -17.32
N HIS A 115 -11.26 -6.23 -16.31
CA HIS A 115 -12.09 -5.02 -16.25
C HIS A 115 -11.61 -3.99 -15.23
N VAL A 116 -10.36 -4.09 -14.76
CA VAL A 116 -9.85 -3.19 -13.73
C VAL A 116 -9.34 -1.89 -14.37
N GLN A 117 -10.28 -0.99 -14.72
CA GLN A 117 -9.97 0.39 -15.13
C GLN A 117 -9.84 1.35 -13.93
N HIS A 118 -10.27 0.93 -12.74
CA HIS A 118 -10.20 1.73 -11.53
C HIS A 118 -8.75 1.78 -11.05
N PHE A 119 -8.04 2.86 -11.37
CA PHE A 119 -6.86 3.24 -10.60
C PHE A 119 -7.32 3.49 -9.16
N ASP A 120 -7.13 2.47 -8.34
CA ASP A 120 -7.85 2.26 -7.09
C ASP A 120 -7.27 3.05 -5.91
N ASP A 121 -6.86 4.29 -6.17
CA ASP A 121 -6.45 5.25 -5.14
C ASP A 121 -7.05 6.65 -5.41
N SER A 122 -7.90 6.81 -6.44
CA SER A 122 -8.47 8.13 -6.74
C SER A 122 -9.42 8.58 -5.60
N PRO A 123 -9.32 9.84 -5.12
CA PRO A 123 -10.20 10.36 -4.07
C PRO A 123 -11.68 10.38 -4.44
N GLU A 124 -11.97 10.36 -5.74
CA GLU A 124 -13.31 10.63 -6.30
C GLU A 124 -14.05 9.35 -6.69
N VAL A 125 -13.34 8.30 -7.13
CA VAL A 125 -13.94 7.06 -7.66
C VAL A 125 -13.19 5.78 -7.27
N GLY A 126 -12.17 5.84 -6.40
CA GLY A 126 -11.34 4.70 -5.99
C GLY A 126 -11.50 4.31 -4.51
N LEU A 127 -10.62 3.42 -4.02
CA LEU A 127 -10.61 2.90 -2.64
C LEU A 127 -10.85 3.94 -1.53
N LEU A 128 -10.21 5.11 -1.63
CA LEU A 128 -10.30 6.15 -0.61
C LEU A 128 -11.75 6.63 -0.41
N HIS A 129 -12.56 6.61 -1.47
CA HIS A 129 -13.98 6.93 -1.40
C HIS A 129 -14.74 5.90 -0.53
N HIS A 130 -14.43 4.62 -0.69
CA HIS A 130 -15.07 3.53 0.07
C HIS A 130 -14.69 3.53 1.56
N PHE A 131 -13.45 3.90 1.91
CA PHE A 131 -13.10 4.14 3.32
C PHE A 131 -13.83 5.34 3.92
N GLY A 132 -14.06 6.39 3.13
CA GLY A 132 -14.87 7.54 3.57
C GLY A 132 -16.33 7.16 3.85
N ILE A 133 -16.90 6.23 3.08
CA ILE A 133 -18.24 5.68 3.35
C ILE A 133 -18.26 4.85 4.64
N ALA A 134 -17.15 4.18 4.97
CA ALA A 134 -16.99 3.42 6.21
C ALA A 134 -16.68 4.28 7.46
N ASP A 135 -16.88 5.61 7.39
CA ASP A 135 -16.63 6.58 8.47
C ASP A 135 -15.18 6.55 9.01
N CYS A 136 -14.21 6.29 8.12
CA CYS A 136 -12.79 6.23 8.46
C CYS A 136 -12.02 7.46 7.92
N ASP A 137 -11.09 8.02 8.70
CA ASP A 137 -10.17 9.07 8.24
C ASP A 137 -9.05 8.48 7.36
N ALA A 138 -9.34 8.35 6.07
CA ALA A 138 -8.41 7.83 5.06
C ALA A 138 -7.39 8.87 4.56
N SER A 139 -7.33 10.08 5.13
CA SER A 139 -6.47 11.16 4.63
C SER A 139 -4.98 10.79 4.62
N ARG A 140 -4.54 9.95 5.57
CA ARG A 140 -3.15 9.49 5.70
C ARG A 140 -2.72 8.52 4.59
N LEU A 141 -3.66 7.80 3.99
CA LEU A 141 -3.37 6.90 2.87
C LEU A 141 -2.86 7.65 1.63
N ARG A 142 -3.09 8.96 1.53
CA ARG A 142 -2.67 9.80 0.39
C ARG A 142 -1.17 10.07 0.31
N ASN A 143 -0.42 9.76 1.37
CA ASN A 143 1.01 10.07 1.46
C ASN A 143 1.92 8.89 1.09
N ILE A 144 1.35 7.71 0.87
CA ILE A 144 2.06 6.49 0.50
C ILE A 144 1.44 5.99 -0.81
N ALA A 145 2.27 5.72 -1.81
CA ALA A 145 1.81 5.11 -3.06
C ALA A 145 2.40 3.71 -3.21
N ILE A 146 1.61 2.77 -3.72
CA ILE A 146 2.10 1.44 -4.11
C ILE A 146 1.90 1.25 -5.61
N GLY A 147 3.01 1.06 -6.33
CA GLY A 147 3.01 0.96 -7.79
C GLY A 147 3.50 -0.40 -8.28
N LYS A 148 3.12 -0.78 -9.50
CA LYS A 148 3.80 -1.83 -10.27
C LYS A 148 4.78 -1.18 -11.23
N VAL A 149 5.98 -1.73 -11.35
CA VAL A 149 6.93 -1.31 -12.39
C VAL A 149 6.54 -2.01 -13.69
N ILE A 150 6.01 -1.26 -14.67
CA ILE A 150 5.61 -1.79 -15.97
C ILE A 150 6.85 -1.84 -16.89
N TRP A 151 7.32 -3.04 -17.24
CA TRP A 151 8.57 -3.18 -17.99
C TRP A 151 8.44 -2.82 -19.46
N SER A 152 7.27 -3.06 -20.06
CA SER A 152 7.01 -2.72 -21.46
C SER A 152 7.24 -1.22 -21.72
N GLY A 153 6.75 -0.38 -20.80
CA GLY A 153 6.91 1.08 -20.84
C GLY A 153 8.37 1.56 -20.83
N TYR A 154 9.30 0.76 -20.29
CA TYR A 154 10.72 1.11 -20.27
C TYR A 154 11.35 1.00 -21.65
N TYR A 155 11.00 -0.04 -22.42
CA TYR A 155 11.58 -0.32 -23.73
C TYR A 155 10.95 0.49 -24.86
N ASP A 156 9.66 0.79 -24.78
CA ASP A 156 8.95 1.57 -25.81
C ASP A 156 8.85 3.07 -25.49
N GLY A 157 9.31 3.48 -24.31
CA GLY A 157 9.27 4.87 -23.84
C GLY A 157 7.88 5.34 -23.38
N SER A 158 6.85 4.48 -23.41
CA SER A 158 5.47 4.77 -23.02
C SER A 158 5.26 4.64 -21.51
N PHE A 159 6.06 5.36 -20.71
CA PHE A 159 5.82 5.44 -19.27
C PHE A 159 4.71 6.46 -18.98
N SER A 160 3.46 5.99 -18.83
CA SER A 160 2.39 6.80 -18.24
C SER A 160 2.66 6.94 -16.74
N ASN A 161 2.99 8.15 -16.29
CA ASN A 161 3.21 8.43 -14.88
C ASN A 161 1.88 8.54 -14.12
N THR A 162 1.26 7.40 -13.80
CA THR A 162 -0.04 7.34 -13.12
C THR A 162 0.02 7.91 -11.70
N ILE A 163 1.20 7.91 -11.08
CA ILE A 163 1.40 8.48 -9.74
C ILE A 163 1.43 10.02 -9.72
N ARG A 164 1.47 10.70 -10.89
CA ARG A 164 1.42 12.18 -10.96
C ARG A 164 0.15 12.79 -10.40
N MET A 165 -0.94 12.02 -10.31
CA MET A 165 -2.21 12.46 -9.73
C MET A 165 -2.18 12.54 -8.20
N PHE A 166 -1.06 12.16 -7.57
CA PHE A 166 -0.87 12.13 -6.13
C PHE A 166 0.22 13.12 -5.72
N PRO A 167 -0.10 14.40 -5.46
CA PRO A 167 0.91 15.44 -5.33
C PRO A 167 1.72 15.44 -4.03
N LYS A 168 1.45 14.50 -3.11
CA LYS A 168 2.00 14.50 -1.74
C LYS A 168 2.56 13.15 -1.31
N ILE A 169 3.04 12.35 -2.27
CA ILE A 169 3.65 11.05 -1.94
C ILE A 169 4.98 11.32 -1.23
N SER A 170 5.09 10.81 0.00
CA SER A 170 6.32 10.84 0.80
C SER A 170 7.05 9.49 0.78
N ARG A 171 6.32 8.40 0.48
CA ARG A 171 6.84 7.04 0.39
C ARG A 171 6.25 6.31 -0.80
N LEU A 172 7.08 5.70 -1.63
CA LEU A 172 6.69 4.94 -2.80
C LEU A 172 7.19 3.50 -2.67
N ILE A 173 6.26 2.56 -2.63
CA ILE A 173 6.56 1.13 -2.56
C ILE A 173 6.30 0.53 -3.94
N MET A 174 7.30 -0.13 -4.53
CA MET A 174 7.16 -0.75 -5.84
C MET A 174 7.10 -2.27 -5.71
N MET A 175 6.05 -2.84 -6.29
CA MET A 175 5.86 -4.28 -6.33
C MET A 175 6.87 -4.93 -7.26
N VAL A 176 7.61 -5.90 -6.73
CA VAL A 176 8.56 -6.74 -7.46
C VAL A 176 7.83 -8.01 -7.92
N PRO A 177 7.69 -8.22 -9.23
CA PRO A 177 7.17 -9.48 -9.77
C PRO A 177 8.08 -10.67 -9.42
N ASP A 178 7.50 -11.85 -9.28
CA ASP A 178 8.23 -13.07 -8.93
C ASP A 178 9.32 -13.37 -9.96
N GLU A 179 9.09 -13.05 -11.24
CA GLU A 179 10.06 -13.25 -12.32
C GLU A 179 11.35 -12.44 -12.13
N VAL A 180 11.28 -11.26 -11.49
CA VAL A 180 12.48 -10.46 -11.15
C VAL A 180 13.26 -11.12 -10.03
N MET A 181 12.55 -11.65 -9.04
CA MET A 181 13.18 -12.32 -7.91
C MET A 181 13.93 -13.57 -8.37
N GLU A 182 13.34 -14.31 -9.30
CA GLU A 182 13.88 -15.57 -9.83
C GLU A 182 14.99 -15.37 -10.88
N ARG A 183 14.98 -14.27 -11.63
CA ARG A 183 15.91 -14.06 -12.76
C ARG A 183 16.86 -12.90 -12.52
N ASP A 184 18.14 -13.21 -12.27
CA ASP A 184 19.18 -12.19 -12.09
C ASP A 184 19.27 -11.15 -13.23
N PRO A 185 19.16 -11.52 -14.52
CA PRO A 185 19.21 -10.54 -15.61
C PRO A 185 18.06 -9.52 -15.59
N SER A 186 16.93 -9.82 -14.94
CA SER A 186 15.77 -8.94 -14.85
C SER A 186 15.92 -7.86 -13.76
N LYS A 187 16.78 -8.08 -12.76
CA LYS A 187 16.95 -7.20 -11.60
C LYS A 187 17.52 -5.82 -11.96
N PRO A 188 18.60 -5.68 -12.77
CA PRO A 188 19.11 -4.36 -13.13
C PRO A 188 18.11 -3.54 -13.95
N VAL A 189 17.38 -4.20 -14.85
CA VAL A 189 16.36 -3.56 -15.69
C VAL A 189 15.21 -3.04 -14.83
N PHE A 190 14.77 -3.84 -13.86
CA PHE A 190 13.73 -3.43 -12.90
C PHE A 190 14.13 -2.17 -12.12
N VAL A 191 15.37 -2.12 -11.59
CA VAL A 191 15.86 -0.94 -10.86
C VAL A 191 15.92 0.31 -11.75
N ARG A 192 16.34 0.16 -13.02
CA ARG A 192 16.37 1.30 -13.97
C ARG A 192 14.97 1.80 -14.30
N ALA A 193 14.01 0.92 -14.50
CA ALA A 193 12.62 1.29 -14.73
C ALA A 193 12.00 1.98 -13.50
N ALA A 194 12.27 1.47 -12.29
CA ALA A 194 11.90 2.10 -11.03
C ALA A 194 12.47 3.51 -10.89
N ARG A 195 13.77 3.69 -11.16
CA ARG A 195 14.43 5.00 -11.18
C ARG A 195 13.73 5.96 -12.14
N ARG A 196 13.45 5.53 -13.36
CA ARG A 196 12.78 6.38 -14.36
C ARG A 196 11.42 6.89 -13.86
N LEU A 197 10.61 6.03 -13.24
CA LEU A 197 9.32 6.42 -12.66
C LEU A 197 9.49 7.44 -11.51
N VAL A 198 10.46 7.25 -10.62
CA VAL A 198 10.76 8.20 -9.53
C VAL A 198 11.20 9.55 -10.08
N THR A 199 12.11 9.56 -11.06
CA THR A 199 12.59 10.80 -11.68
C THR A 199 11.46 11.54 -12.38
N LEU A 200 10.59 10.82 -13.13
CA LEU A 200 9.42 11.42 -13.78
C LEU A 200 8.47 12.04 -12.76
N TYR A 201 8.19 11.35 -11.65
CA TYR A 201 7.35 11.88 -10.59
C TYR A 201 7.95 13.14 -9.95
N LYS A 202 9.23 13.10 -9.54
CA LYS A 202 9.91 14.28 -8.99
C LYS A 202 9.89 15.46 -9.98
N PHE A 203 10.07 15.17 -11.27
CA PHE A 203 9.99 16.18 -12.32
C PHE A 203 8.59 16.81 -12.41
N ASP A 204 7.54 15.99 -12.52
CA ASP A 204 6.15 16.45 -12.59
C ASP A 204 5.77 17.29 -11.37
N MET A 205 6.20 16.87 -10.18
CA MET A 205 5.90 17.58 -8.93
C MET A 205 6.61 18.93 -8.82
N ARG A 206 7.88 19.02 -9.24
CA ARG A 206 8.59 20.30 -9.31
C ARG A 206 7.89 21.29 -10.25
N HIS A 207 7.46 20.81 -11.42
CA HIS A 207 6.72 21.65 -12.38
C HIS A 207 5.35 22.07 -11.84
N GLY A 208 4.69 21.22 -11.05
CA GLY A 208 3.42 21.55 -10.38
C GLY A 208 3.55 22.51 -9.20
N SER A 209 4.68 22.50 -8.48
CA SER A 209 4.90 23.31 -7.27
C SER A 209 5.11 24.81 -7.57
N GLY A 210 5.64 25.14 -8.75
CA GLY A 210 6.03 26.49 -9.13
C GLY A 210 7.32 27.00 -8.46
N ASP A 211 7.91 26.26 -7.52
CA ASP A 211 9.20 26.57 -6.89
C ASP A 211 10.31 25.64 -7.43
N PRO A 212 11.28 26.16 -8.19
CA PRO A 212 12.38 25.35 -8.74
C PRO A 212 13.31 24.79 -7.65
N ASN A 213 13.24 25.30 -6.41
CA ASN A 213 14.04 24.85 -5.28
C ASN A 213 13.30 23.87 -4.36
N ASP A 214 12.07 23.46 -4.69
CA ASP A 214 11.35 22.48 -3.87
C ASP A 214 12.02 21.10 -3.98
N ILE A 215 12.72 20.73 -2.91
CA ILE A 215 13.41 19.45 -2.78
C ILE A 215 12.40 18.45 -2.22
N MET A 216 11.82 17.66 -3.13
CA MET A 216 10.94 16.56 -2.75
C MET A 216 11.74 15.36 -2.23
N SER A 217 11.62 15.09 -0.94
CA SER A 217 12.07 13.82 -0.35
C SER A 217 11.05 12.72 -0.63
N LEU A 218 11.47 11.66 -1.33
CA LEU A 218 10.67 10.47 -1.59
C LEU A 218 11.43 9.24 -1.09
N ASP A 219 10.89 8.54 -0.08
CA ASP A 219 11.42 7.24 0.33
C ASP A 219 10.93 6.17 -0.64
N VAL A 220 11.84 5.34 -1.15
CA VAL A 220 11.53 4.30 -2.13
C VAL A 220 11.90 2.95 -1.56
N GLU A 221 10.94 2.04 -1.63
CA GLU A 221 11.09 0.66 -1.20
C GLU A 221 10.56 -0.30 -2.26
N PHE A 222 11.11 -1.51 -2.25
CA PHE A 222 10.60 -2.61 -3.04
C PHE A 222 9.85 -3.58 -2.15
N ALA A 223 8.78 -4.18 -2.65
CA ALA A 223 7.99 -5.11 -1.88
C ALA A 223 7.47 -6.25 -2.75
N ARG A 224 7.15 -7.37 -2.11
CA ARG A 224 6.54 -8.55 -2.74
C ARG A 224 5.36 -9.04 -1.90
N LEU A 225 4.47 -9.78 -2.53
CA LEU A 225 3.36 -10.41 -1.82
C LEU A 225 3.79 -11.81 -1.38
N VAL A 226 3.98 -12.02 -0.07
CA VAL A 226 4.37 -13.32 0.52
C VAL A 226 3.23 -13.83 1.37
N ALA A 227 2.69 -14.99 1.01
CA ALA A 227 1.60 -15.64 1.76
C ALA A 227 0.41 -14.69 2.04
N GLY A 228 0.10 -13.79 1.10
CA GLY A 228 -1.02 -12.85 1.25
C GLY A 228 -0.72 -11.59 2.08
N ALA A 229 0.51 -11.43 2.57
CA ALA A 229 0.97 -10.19 3.19
C ALA A 229 1.97 -9.49 2.28
N LEU A 230 1.96 -8.16 2.28
CA LEU A 230 3.01 -7.40 1.63
C LEU A 230 4.28 -7.52 2.50
N ALA A 231 5.44 -7.68 1.87
CA ALA A 231 6.73 -7.77 2.53
C ALA A 231 7.76 -6.87 1.83
N ILE A 232 8.38 -5.95 2.57
CA ILE A 232 9.47 -5.12 2.05
C ILE A 232 10.70 -6.00 1.75
N VAL A 233 11.29 -5.81 0.58
CA VAL A 233 12.59 -6.34 0.20
C VAL A 233 13.66 -5.48 0.87
N PRO A 234 14.57 -6.05 1.70
CA PRO A 234 15.59 -5.27 2.39
C PRO A 234 16.44 -4.43 1.43
N LYS A 235 16.79 -3.20 1.83
CA LYS A 235 17.54 -2.26 0.97
C LYS A 235 18.89 -2.83 0.55
N GLU A 236 19.54 -3.59 1.42
CA GLU A 236 20.81 -4.28 1.18
C GLU A 236 20.68 -5.33 0.08
N THR A 237 19.49 -5.94 -0.05
CA THR A 237 19.23 -6.97 -1.07
C THR A 237 19.13 -6.35 -2.45
N TRP A 238 18.33 -5.29 -2.61
CA TRP A 238 18.11 -4.69 -3.92
C TRP A 238 19.15 -3.63 -4.30
N ALA A 239 19.94 -3.11 -3.36
CA ALA A 239 21.11 -2.30 -3.68
C ALA A 239 22.10 -3.07 -4.57
N GLY A 240 22.20 -4.39 -4.41
CA GLY A 240 23.02 -5.26 -5.26
C GLY A 240 22.41 -5.62 -6.62
N TRP A 241 21.18 -5.18 -6.92
CA TRP A 241 20.50 -5.52 -8.17
C TRP A 241 20.98 -4.70 -9.36
N SER A 242 21.67 -3.59 -9.14
CA SER A 242 22.23 -2.76 -10.20
C SER A 242 23.44 -1.97 -9.71
N ASP A 243 24.28 -1.52 -10.64
CA ASP A 243 25.43 -0.66 -10.34
C ASP A 243 25.06 0.71 -9.75
N LEU A 244 23.76 1.06 -9.75
CA LEU A 244 23.25 2.32 -9.19
C LEU A 244 23.17 2.30 -7.65
N GLY A 245 23.27 1.13 -7.01
CA GLY A 245 23.11 1.00 -5.56
C GLY A 245 21.75 1.52 -5.07
N CYS A 246 21.76 2.20 -3.91
CA CYS A 246 20.58 2.87 -3.34
C CYS A 246 20.57 4.39 -3.51
N GLU A 247 21.67 4.99 -3.98
CA GLU A 247 21.85 6.46 -4.02
C GLU A 247 20.93 7.15 -5.02
N TRP A 248 20.50 6.42 -6.07
CA TRP A 248 19.59 6.96 -7.09
C TRP A 248 18.23 7.41 -6.53
N VAL A 249 17.82 6.91 -5.36
CA VAL A 249 16.58 7.32 -4.68
C VAL A 249 16.67 8.76 -4.18
N SER A 250 17.83 9.13 -3.64
CA SER A 250 18.13 10.47 -3.13
C SER A 250 18.61 11.42 -4.21
N ALA A 251 18.91 10.91 -5.41
CA ALA A 251 19.42 11.73 -6.49
C ALA A 251 18.32 12.66 -7.03
N ASP A 252 18.68 13.94 -7.14
CA ASP A 252 17.79 15.05 -7.48
C ASP A 252 18.43 15.88 -8.59
N GLY A 253 17.84 15.91 -9.78
CA GLY A 253 18.28 16.88 -10.80
C GLY A 253 17.87 16.61 -12.26
N PRO A 254 17.75 17.67 -13.08
CA PRO A 254 17.42 17.58 -14.50
C PRO A 254 18.52 16.93 -15.36
N ALA A 255 19.79 16.99 -14.93
CA ALA A 255 20.90 16.32 -15.63
C ALA A 255 20.69 14.79 -15.68
N GLN A 256 20.16 14.22 -14.60
CA GLN A 256 19.87 12.79 -14.52
C GLN A 256 18.58 12.39 -15.22
N PHE A 257 17.63 13.32 -15.40
CA PHE A 257 16.46 13.11 -16.24
C PHE A 257 16.89 12.88 -17.69
N ASN A 258 17.79 13.71 -18.21
CA ASN A 258 18.36 13.56 -19.55
C ASN A 258 19.20 12.28 -19.68
N GLU A 259 19.98 11.90 -18.65
CA GLU A 259 20.65 10.60 -18.61
C GLU A 259 19.64 9.44 -18.60
N SER A 260 18.57 9.49 -17.82
CA SER A 260 17.55 8.42 -17.78
C SER A 260 16.76 8.27 -19.08
N MET A 261 16.77 9.29 -19.95
CA MET A 261 16.09 9.34 -21.25
C MET A 261 17.01 9.00 -22.44
N SER A 262 18.33 8.92 -22.25
CA SER A 262 19.31 8.83 -23.35
C SER A 262 19.87 7.41 -23.62
N TRP A 263 19.40 6.38 -22.93
CA TRP A 263 19.86 4.99 -23.10
C TRP A 263 18.88 4.12 -23.93
N ASN A 264 18.54 4.59 -25.13
CA ASN A 264 17.98 3.74 -26.19
C ASN A 264 19.10 3.15 -27.05
#